data_AF-A0A937T961-F1
#
_entry.id   AF-A0A937T961-F1
#
_cell.length_a   1.000
_cell.length_b   1.000
_cell.length_c   1.000
_cell.angle_alpha   90.00
_cell.angle_beta   90.00
_cell.angle_gamma   90.00
#
_symmetry.space_group_name_H-M   'P 1'
#
loop_
_entity.id
_entity.type
_entity.pdbx_description
1 polymer ?
#
loop_
_entity_poly.entity_id
_entity_poly.type
_entity_poly.pdbx_seq_one_letter_code
_entity_poly.pdbx_strand_id
1 'polypeptide(L)'
;MRKERELILEEPDAQKRADLLALAVTIASRYFDRAFLWRFFREELEQMREATFVEEWVQEGIERGLQQGLRQGEVEGTRHTHRQNTLQILRARFNLSRQELEPLAEQLETIDDLDELRELFNHALLDVTAADFGARLSRMGNGRQS
;
A
#
# COMPACT_ATOMS: atom_id res chain seq x y z
N MET A 1 11.21 -27.44 21.13
CA MET A 1 12.22 -26.51 20.57
C MET A 1 13.66 -26.87 20.93
N ARG A 2 14.02 -27.20 22.18
CA ARG A 2 15.43 -27.49 22.54
C ARG A 2 15.98 -28.76 21.86
N LYS A 3 15.23 -29.87 21.92
CA LYS A 3 15.62 -31.15 21.32
C LYS A 3 15.73 -31.07 19.79
N GLU A 4 14.85 -30.30 19.17
CA GLU A 4 14.81 -30.07 17.73
C GLU A 4 15.99 -29.22 17.27
N ARG A 5 16.39 -28.20 18.04
CA ARG A 5 17.62 -27.44 17.78
C ARG A 5 18.86 -28.33 17.85
N GLU A 6 18.96 -29.17 18.88
CA GLU A 6 20.08 -30.11 19.03
C GLU A 6 20.20 -31.05 17.83
N LEU A 7 19.08 -31.64 17.38
CA LEU A 7 19.06 -32.50 16.18
C LEU A 7 19.47 -31.77 14.90
N ILE A 8 19.10 -30.51 14.73
CA ILE A 8 19.52 -29.71 13.57
C ILE A 8 21.02 -29.43 13.61
N LEU A 9 21.59 -29.17 14.80
CA LEU A 9 23.01 -28.89 14.96
C LEU A 9 23.91 -30.11 14.72
N GLU A 10 23.37 -31.33 14.84
CA GLU A 10 24.06 -32.58 14.49
C GLU A 10 24.21 -32.80 12.97
N GLU A 11 23.52 -32.03 12.12
CA GLU A 11 23.64 -32.14 10.67
C GLU A 11 25.06 -31.73 10.21
N PRO A 12 25.83 -32.63 9.58
CA PRO A 12 27.21 -32.33 9.18
C PRO A 12 27.30 -31.34 8.02
N ASP A 13 26.34 -31.35 7.09
CA ASP A 13 26.31 -30.44 5.96
C ASP A 13 25.93 -29.02 6.44
N ALA A 14 26.84 -28.06 6.23
CA ALA A 14 26.66 -26.70 6.72
C ALA A 14 25.48 -25.98 6.06
N GLN A 15 25.27 -26.20 4.77
CA GLN A 15 24.19 -25.58 4.01
C GLN A 15 22.84 -26.13 4.46
N LYS A 16 22.73 -27.46 4.54
CA LYS A 16 21.52 -28.13 4.99
C LYS A 16 21.17 -27.76 6.44
N ARG A 17 22.18 -27.62 7.29
CA ARG A 17 22.01 -27.15 8.67
C ARG A 17 21.48 -25.71 8.71
N ALA A 18 22.03 -24.80 7.91
CA ALA A 18 21.55 -23.42 7.78
C ALA A 18 20.08 -23.36 7.35
N ASP A 19 19.70 -24.14 6.33
CA ASP A 19 18.32 -24.20 5.83
C ASP A 19 17.36 -24.74 6.89
N LEU A 20 17.74 -25.80 7.62
CA LEU A 20 16.93 -26.36 8.70
C LEU A 20 16.73 -25.37 9.87
N LEU A 21 17.78 -24.63 10.24
CA LEU A 21 17.71 -23.60 11.27
C LEU A 21 16.77 -22.47 10.88
N ALA A 22 16.90 -21.97 9.65
CA ALA A 22 16.04 -20.90 9.16
C ALA A 22 14.56 -21.36 9.06
N LEU A 23 14.30 -22.60 8.63
CA LEU A 23 12.94 -23.17 8.62
C LEU A 23 12.35 -23.26 10.04
N ALA A 24 13.14 -23.68 11.01
CA ALA A 24 12.71 -23.75 12.41
C ALA A 24 12.34 -22.37 12.96
N VAL A 25 13.16 -21.34 12.68
CA VAL A 25 12.88 -19.95 13.09
C VAL A 25 11.62 -19.41 12.43
N THR A 26 11.45 -19.63 11.12
CA THR A 26 10.24 -19.26 10.40
C THR A 26 8.98 -19.84 11.05
N ILE A 27 8.96 -21.15 11.32
CA ILE A 27 7.78 -21.79 11.93
C ILE A 27 7.57 -21.25 13.35
N ALA A 28 8.65 -21.11 14.13
CA ALA A 28 8.59 -20.61 15.50
C ALA A 28 8.05 -19.17 15.59
N SER A 29 8.33 -18.31 14.59
CA SER A 29 7.83 -16.92 14.54
C SER A 29 6.31 -16.76 14.56
N ARG A 30 5.57 -17.84 14.25
CA ARG A 30 4.10 -17.84 14.35
C ARG A 30 3.60 -17.97 15.79
N TYR A 31 4.43 -18.44 16.70
CA TYR A 31 4.06 -18.79 18.07
C TYR A 31 4.86 -18.02 19.12
N PHE A 32 6.03 -17.50 18.77
CA PHE A 32 6.93 -16.82 19.67
C PHE A 32 7.27 -15.42 19.15
N ASP A 33 7.42 -14.48 20.08
CA ASP A 33 7.84 -13.13 19.74
C ASP A 33 9.31 -13.07 19.28
N ARG A 34 9.64 -11.95 18.64
CA ARG A 34 10.97 -11.72 18.07
C ARG A 34 12.07 -11.71 19.14
N ALA A 35 11.81 -11.20 20.35
CA ALA A 35 12.81 -11.09 21.40
C ALA A 35 13.19 -12.48 21.95
N PHE A 36 12.20 -13.36 22.09
CA PHE A 36 12.41 -14.75 22.44
C PHE A 36 13.27 -15.46 21.39
N LEU A 37 12.90 -15.36 20.10
CA LEU A 37 13.62 -16.03 19.01
C LEU A 37 15.06 -15.55 18.88
N TRP A 38 15.28 -14.24 18.99
CA TRP A 38 16.63 -13.65 19.00
C TRP A 38 17.49 -14.15 20.15
N ARG A 39 16.91 -14.34 21.33
CA ARG A 39 17.63 -14.89 22.48
C ARG A 39 17.89 -16.39 22.31
N PHE A 40 16.94 -17.12 21.72
CA PHE A 40 16.99 -18.58 21.61
C PHE A 40 17.92 -19.09 20.51
N PHE A 41 17.96 -18.42 19.35
CA PHE A 41 18.79 -18.81 18.20
C PHE A 41 20.03 -17.92 18.01
N ARG A 42 20.41 -17.14 19.04
CA ARG A 42 21.47 -16.13 18.92
C ARG A 42 22.77 -16.66 18.30
N GLU A 43 23.17 -17.85 18.72
CA GLU A 43 24.42 -18.52 18.30
C GLU A 43 24.34 -19.03 16.84
N GLU A 44 23.13 -19.26 16.33
CA GLU A 44 22.88 -19.83 15.01
C GLU A 44 22.57 -18.79 13.94
N LEU A 45 22.40 -17.51 14.31
CA LEU A 45 21.99 -16.45 13.39
C LEU A 45 22.97 -16.26 12.23
N GLU A 46 24.27 -16.40 12.47
CA GLU A 46 25.28 -16.30 11.41
C GLU A 46 25.19 -17.46 10.43
N GLN A 47 24.93 -18.68 10.91
CA GLN A 47 24.77 -19.86 10.05
C GLN A 47 23.54 -19.74 9.16
N MET A 48 22.44 -19.19 9.69
CA MET A 48 21.22 -18.95 8.92
C MET A 48 21.38 -17.90 7.81
N ARG A 49 22.40 -17.04 7.84
CA ARG A 49 22.63 -16.06 6.75
C ARG A 49 23.01 -16.72 5.44
N GLU A 50 23.51 -17.95 5.49
CA GLU A 50 23.88 -18.74 4.32
C GLU A 50 22.70 -19.59 3.80
N ALA A 51 21.54 -19.58 4.47
CA ALA A 51 20.37 -20.34 4.04
C ALA A 51 19.80 -19.79 2.73
N THR A 52 19.82 -20.62 1.69
CA THR A 52 19.43 -20.23 0.32
C THR A 52 17.95 -19.85 0.23
N PHE A 53 17.08 -20.52 0.97
CA PHE A 53 15.65 -20.21 0.91
C PHE A 53 15.30 -18.85 1.56
N VAL A 54 16.14 -18.33 2.47
CA VAL A 54 15.90 -17.03 3.11
C VAL A 54 16.01 -15.91 2.09
N GLU A 55 16.98 -16.00 1.19
CA GLU A 55 17.15 -15.03 0.10
C GLU A 55 15.95 -15.06 -0.86
N GLU A 56 15.52 -16.25 -1.28
CA GLU A 56 14.34 -16.43 -2.15
C GLU A 56 13.07 -15.86 -1.50
N TRP A 57 12.85 -16.14 -0.21
CA TRP A 57 11.68 -15.64 0.51
C TRP A 57 11.71 -14.12 0.74
N VAL A 58 12.87 -13.57 1.05
CA VAL A 58 13.05 -12.11 1.16
C VAL A 58 12.76 -11.47 -0.20
N GLN A 59 13.28 -12.05 -1.27
CA GLN A 59 13.08 -11.57 -2.64
C GLN A 59 11.59 -11.63 -3.02
N GLU A 60 10.89 -12.74 -2.76
CA GLU A 60 9.45 -12.83 -2.96
C GLU A 60 8.68 -11.78 -2.15
N GLY A 61 9.09 -11.54 -0.90
CA GLY A 61 8.49 -10.53 -0.04
C GLY A 61 8.65 -9.11 -0.60
N ILE A 62 9.84 -8.79 -1.08
CA ILE A 62 10.15 -7.52 -1.75
C ILE A 62 9.32 -7.37 -3.02
N GLU A 63 9.25 -8.40 -3.86
CA GLU A 63 8.50 -8.37 -5.11
C GLU A 63 7.00 -8.17 -4.87
N ARG A 64 6.41 -8.88 -3.89
CA ARG A 64 5.01 -8.70 -3.51
C ARG A 64 4.76 -7.29 -2.97
N GLY A 65 5.65 -6.79 -2.12
CA GLY A 65 5.56 -5.44 -1.57
C GLY A 65 5.65 -4.37 -2.66
N LEU A 66 6.57 -4.53 -3.60
CA LEU A 66 6.74 -3.62 -4.74
C LEU A 66 5.50 -3.64 -5.64
N GLN A 67 4.97 -4.82 -5.99
CA GLN A 67 3.76 -4.93 -6.81
C GLN A 67 2.54 -4.29 -6.13
N GLN A 68 2.39 -4.47 -4.81
CA GLN A 68 1.32 -3.82 -4.06
C GLN A 68 1.49 -2.30 -4.06
N GLY A 69 2.71 -1.81 -3.79
CA GLY A 69 3.01 -0.38 -3.79
C GLY A 69 2.79 0.28 -5.14
N LEU A 70 3.21 -0.37 -6.23
CA LEU A 70 2.98 0.12 -7.60
C LEU A 70 1.49 0.24 -7.92
N ARG A 71 0.68 -0.79 -7.61
CA ARG A 71 -0.77 -0.74 -7.83
C ARG A 71 -1.44 0.37 -7.00
N GLN A 72 -1.05 0.52 -5.74
CA GLN A 72 -1.59 1.59 -4.89
C GLN A 72 -1.20 2.97 -5.44
N GLY A 73 0.05 3.14 -5.85
CA GLY A 73 0.55 4.38 -6.46
C GLY A 73 -0.14 4.73 -7.77
N GLU A 74 -0.42 3.75 -8.62
CA GLU A 74 -1.16 3.94 -9.87
C GLU A 74 -2.58 4.43 -9.63
N VAL A 75 -3.30 3.81 -8.68
CA VAL A 75 -4.66 4.23 -8.31
C VAL A 75 -4.66 5.64 -7.73
N GLU A 76 -3.73 5.94 -6.80
CA GLU A 76 -3.64 7.28 -6.20
C GLU A 76 -3.25 8.34 -7.24
N GLY A 77 -2.30 8.04 -8.12
CA GLY A 77 -1.90 8.94 -9.20
C GLY A 77 -3.05 9.22 -10.18
N THR A 78 -3.88 8.20 -10.44
CA THR A 78 -5.07 8.36 -11.28
C THR A 78 -6.11 9.26 -10.60
N ARG A 79 -6.39 9.07 -9.31
CA ARG A 79 -7.27 9.96 -8.54
C ARG A 79 -6.79 11.40 -8.55
N HIS A 80 -5.52 11.61 -8.22
CA HIS A 80 -4.90 12.93 -8.22
C HIS A 80 -5.03 13.61 -9.59
N THR A 81 -4.76 12.86 -10.67
CA THR A 81 -4.91 13.34 -12.04
C THR A 81 -6.35 13.75 -12.36
N HIS A 82 -7.36 12.97 -11.95
CA HIS A 82 -8.76 13.33 -12.15
C HIS A 82 -9.15 14.59 -11.39
N ARG A 83 -8.74 14.73 -10.12
CA ARG A 83 -8.99 15.94 -9.31
C ARG A 83 -8.38 17.17 -9.97
N GLN A 84 -7.10 17.11 -10.35
CA GLN A 84 -6.40 18.21 -11.01
C GLN A 84 -7.03 18.60 -12.35
N ASN A 85 -7.33 17.61 -13.21
CA ASN A 85 -7.93 17.87 -14.51
C ASN A 85 -9.33 18.48 -14.38
N THR A 86 -10.12 18.03 -13.41
CA THR A 86 -11.44 18.59 -13.09
C THR A 86 -11.31 20.07 -12.74
N LEU A 87 -10.42 20.42 -11.81
CA LEU A 87 -10.17 21.82 -11.43
C LEU A 87 -9.67 22.67 -12.61
N GLN A 88 -8.79 22.12 -13.44
CA GLN A 88 -8.29 22.82 -14.64
C GLN A 88 -9.41 23.14 -15.63
N ILE A 89 -10.32 22.19 -15.87
CA ILE A 89 -11.48 22.39 -16.74
C ILE A 89 -12.40 23.47 -16.17
N LEU A 90 -12.72 23.39 -14.87
CA LEU A 90 -13.60 24.37 -14.22
C LEU A 90 -13.01 25.78 -14.30
N ARG A 91 -11.71 25.92 -14.05
CA ARG A 91 -11.00 27.19 -14.20
C ARG A 91 -11.10 27.72 -15.63
N ALA A 92 -10.84 26.88 -16.63
CA ALA A 92 -10.81 27.29 -18.03
C ALA A 92 -12.21 27.63 -18.58
N ARG A 93 -13.23 26.83 -18.24
CA ARG A 93 -14.60 27.01 -18.76
C ARG A 93 -15.32 28.16 -18.10
N PHE A 94 -15.16 28.31 -16.79
CA PHE A 94 -15.95 29.26 -16.00
C PHE A 94 -15.14 30.46 -15.50
N ASN A 95 -13.86 30.58 -15.91
CA ASN A 95 -12.95 31.67 -15.50
C ASN A 95 -12.86 31.85 -13.98
N LEU A 96 -12.95 30.75 -13.22
CA LEU A 96 -12.94 30.79 -11.77
C LEU A 96 -11.59 31.30 -11.25
N SER A 97 -11.66 32.19 -10.26
CA SER A 97 -10.50 32.63 -9.50
C SER A 97 -9.99 31.53 -8.58
N ARG A 98 -8.78 31.72 -8.04
CA ARG A 98 -8.21 30.78 -7.06
C ARG A 98 -9.12 30.63 -5.83
N GLN A 99 -9.71 31.73 -5.35
CA GLN A 99 -10.59 31.72 -4.17
C GLN A 99 -11.87 30.92 -4.41
N GLU A 100 -12.38 30.89 -5.64
CA GLU A 100 -13.57 30.11 -6.01
C GLU A 100 -13.26 28.63 -6.24
N LEU A 101 -12.03 28.29 -6.64
CA LEU A 101 -11.58 26.91 -6.85
C LEU A 101 -11.18 26.20 -5.56
N GLU A 102 -10.63 26.91 -4.59
CA GLU A 102 -10.15 26.34 -3.32
C GLU A 102 -11.21 25.45 -2.62
N PRO A 103 -12.46 25.89 -2.39
CA PRO A 103 -13.45 25.04 -1.73
C PRO A 103 -13.84 23.80 -2.57
N LEU A 104 -13.79 23.90 -3.90
CA LEU A 104 -14.05 22.76 -4.79
C LEU A 104 -12.90 21.75 -4.74
N ALA A 105 -11.65 22.24 -4.64
CA ALA A 105 -10.47 21.40 -4.49
C ALA A 105 -10.52 20.63 -3.16
N GLU A 106 -10.81 21.32 -2.05
CA GLU A 106 -10.97 20.69 -0.74
C GLU A 106 -12.04 19.60 -0.76
N GLN A 107 -13.19 19.86 -1.39
CA GLN A 107 -14.25 18.86 -1.53
C GLN A 107 -13.84 17.67 -2.40
N LEU A 108 -13.15 17.90 -3.52
CA LEU A 108 -12.68 16.83 -4.41
C LEU A 108 -11.65 15.90 -3.73
N GLU A 109 -10.82 16.42 -2.82
CA GLU A 109 -9.87 15.62 -2.04
C GLU A 109 -10.55 14.64 -1.08
N THR A 110 -11.79 14.90 -0.67
CA THR A 110 -12.56 13.97 0.19
C THR A 110 -13.14 12.76 -0.55
N ILE A 111 -13.00 12.71 -1.88
CA ILE A 111 -13.59 11.67 -2.73
C ILE A 111 -12.54 10.63 -3.08
N ASP A 112 -12.60 9.45 -2.44
CA ASP A 112 -11.67 8.34 -2.68
C ASP A 112 -12.10 7.39 -3.81
N ASP A 113 -13.38 7.44 -4.20
CA ASP A 113 -13.92 6.59 -5.26
C ASP A 113 -13.52 7.15 -6.64
N LEU A 114 -12.83 6.32 -7.43
CA LEU A 114 -12.31 6.71 -8.73
C LEU A 114 -13.43 6.89 -9.76
N ASP A 115 -14.52 6.14 -9.67
CA ASP A 115 -15.64 6.27 -10.59
C ASP A 115 -16.44 7.54 -10.30
N GLU A 116 -16.61 7.92 -9.02
CA GLU A 116 -17.16 9.22 -8.64
C GLU A 116 -16.31 10.38 -9.22
N LEU A 117 -14.97 10.28 -9.14
CA LEU A 117 -14.07 11.27 -9.73
C LEU A 117 -14.15 11.34 -11.26
N ARG A 118 -14.35 10.20 -11.93
CA ARG A 118 -14.55 10.14 -13.39
C ARG A 118 -15.87 10.79 -13.80
N GLU A 119 -16.94 10.57 -13.05
CA GLU A 119 -18.22 11.23 -13.28
C GLU A 119 -18.10 12.75 -13.10
N LEU A 120 -17.42 13.20 -12.05
CA LEU A 120 -17.17 14.63 -11.82
C LEU A 120 -16.33 15.26 -12.93
N PHE A 121 -15.30 14.57 -13.42
CA PHE A 121 -14.54 15.03 -14.58
C PHE A 121 -15.44 15.24 -15.81
N ASN A 122 -16.33 14.31 -16.10
CA ASN A 122 -17.30 14.44 -17.21
C ASN A 122 -18.27 15.61 -16.98
N HIS A 123 -18.73 15.80 -15.74
CA HIS A 123 -19.61 16.93 -15.41
C HIS A 123 -18.92 18.28 -15.51
N ALA A 124 -17.63 18.37 -15.16
CA ALA A 124 -16.86 19.58 -15.39
C ALA A 124 -16.81 19.97 -16.88
N LEU A 125 -16.94 19.01 -17.82
CA LEU A 125 -17.03 19.26 -19.26
C LEU A 125 -18.44 19.60 -19.75
N LEU A 126 -19.47 19.01 -19.13
CA LEU A 126 -20.85 19.03 -19.66
C LEU A 126 -21.76 20.05 -18.96
N ASP A 127 -21.50 20.37 -17.69
CA ASP A 127 -22.39 21.25 -16.93
C ASP A 127 -22.39 22.66 -17.53
N VAL A 128 -23.56 23.31 -17.44
CA VAL A 128 -23.83 24.61 -18.07
C VAL A 128 -23.19 25.75 -17.28
N THR A 129 -23.17 25.65 -15.95
CA THR A 129 -22.55 26.63 -15.05
C THR A 129 -21.70 25.97 -13.96
N ALA A 130 -20.80 26.76 -13.36
CA ALA A 130 -20.01 26.31 -12.21
C ALA A 130 -20.86 26.00 -10.97
N ALA A 131 -22.00 26.69 -10.81
CA ALA A 131 -22.93 26.45 -9.71
C ALA A 131 -23.62 25.07 -9.83
N ASP A 132 -23.95 24.65 -11.04
CA ASP A 132 -24.54 23.32 -11.30
C ASP A 132 -23.57 22.21 -10.88
N PHE A 133 -22.29 22.39 -11.23
CA PHE A 133 -21.22 21.48 -10.82
C PHE A 133 -21.07 21.44 -9.29
N GLY A 134 -20.97 22.60 -8.63
CA GLY A 134 -20.83 22.67 -7.17
C GLY A 134 -22.00 22.04 -6.41
N ALA A 135 -23.22 22.21 -6.91
CA ALA A 135 -24.42 21.58 -6.34
C ALA A 135 -24.42 20.05 -6.50
N ARG A 136 -23.77 19.52 -7.53
CA ARG A 136 -23.60 18.08 -7.73
C ARG A 136 -22.51 17.53 -6.83
N LEU A 137 -21.34 18.18 -6.81
CA LEU A 137 -20.22 17.83 -5.93
C LEU A 137 -20.67 17.74 -4.47
N SER A 138 -21.45 18.74 -4.01
CA SER A 138 -22.02 18.76 -2.65
C SER A 138 -22.97 17.59 -2.38
N ARG A 139 -23.76 17.15 -3.36
CA ARG A 139 -24.67 15.98 -3.20
C ARG A 139 -23.90 14.67 -3.10
N MET A 140 -22.84 14.51 -3.89
CA MET A 140 -21.98 13.33 -3.84
C MET A 140 -21.16 13.27 -2.54
N GLY A 141 -20.68 14.41 -2.05
CA GLY A 141 -20.01 14.51 -0.75
C GLY A 141 -20.91 14.27 0.47
N ASN A 142 -22.19 14.70 0.41
CA ASN A 142 -23.14 14.58 1.53
C ASN A 142 -23.86 13.22 1.61
N GLY A 143 -23.78 12.38 0.58
CA GLY A 143 -24.39 11.04 0.57
C GLY A 143 -23.78 10.03 1.55
N ARG A 144 -22.77 10.43 2.34
CA ARG A 144 -22.04 9.59 3.31
C ARG A 144 -22.31 9.94 4.79
N GLN A 145 -23.35 10.73 5.11
CA GLN A 145 -23.78 11.00 6.51
C GLN A 145 -25.12 10.35 6.91
N SER A 146 -25.63 9.35 6.18
CA SER A 146 -26.83 8.60 6.58
C SER A 146 -26.64 7.10 6.44
#